data_AF-A0A3E1NSU8-F1
#
_entry.id   AF-A0A3E1NSU8-F1
#
_cell.length_a   1.000
_cell.length_b   1.000
_cell.length_c   1.000
_cell.angle_alpha   90.00
_cell.angle_beta   90.00
_cell.angle_gamma   90.00
#
_symmetry.space_group_name_H-M   'P 1'
#
loop_
_entity.id
_entity.type
_entity.pdbx_description
1 polymer ?
#
loop_
_entity_poly.entity_id
_entity_poly.type
_entity_poly.pdbx_seq_one_letter_code
_entity_poly.pdbx_strand_id
1 'polypeptide(L)' 'MAISWNKKTKENKKRIAKQQKEEKKEERKKNAVKGQSLEEMMAYLDEDGNLTTVPPEERAKLKKEEGEQE' A
#
# COMPACT_ATOMS: atom_id res chain seq x y z
N MET A 1 -9.72 47.18 -10.79
CA MET A 1 -10.34 46.12 -11.62
C MET A 1 -11.22 45.24 -10.74
N ALA A 2 -12.54 45.29 -10.90
CA ALA A 2 -13.45 44.41 -10.19
C ALA A 2 -13.40 43.00 -10.82
N ILE A 3 -12.73 42.06 -10.17
CA ILE A 3 -12.77 40.65 -10.57
C ILE A 3 -14.18 40.14 -10.26
N SER A 4 -14.90 39.67 -11.27
CA SER A 4 -16.27 39.18 -11.07
C SER A 4 -16.28 37.98 -10.10
N TRP A 5 -17.34 37.87 -9.31
CA TRP A 5 -17.53 36.80 -8.31
C TRP A 5 -17.27 35.40 -8.89
N ASN A 6 -17.71 35.16 -10.13
CA ASN A 6 -17.50 33.88 -10.83
C ASN A 6 -16.02 33.60 -11.12
N LYS A 7 -15.21 34.62 -11.41
CA LYS A 7 -13.76 34.46 -11.61
C LYS A 7 -13.06 34.16 -10.28
N LYS A 8 -13.41 34.89 -9.21
CA LYS A 8 -12.85 34.69 -7.86
C LYS A 8 -13.14 33.30 -7.30
N THR A 9 -14.37 32.80 -7.47
CA THR A 9 -14.76 31.46 -7.01
C THR A 9 -14.05 30.34 -7.78
N LYS A 10 -13.91 30.48 -9.10
CA LYS A 10 -13.18 29.51 -9.95
C LYS A 10 -11.71 29.42 -9.58
N GLU A 11 -11.08 30.58 -9.32
CA GLU A 11 -9.68 30.64 -8.89
C GLU A 11 -9.48 30.00 -7.50
N ASN A 12 -10.36 30.31 -6.54
CA ASN A 12 -10.32 29.68 -5.23
C ASN A 12 -10.47 28.15 -5.29
N LYS A 13 -11.40 27.63 -6.10
CA LYS A 13 -11.54 26.18 -6.30
C LYS A 13 -10.27 25.54 -6.86
N LYS A 14 -9.61 26.17 -7.83
CA LYS A 14 -8.33 25.69 -8.38
C LYS A 14 -7.23 25.68 -7.33
N ARG A 15 -7.15 26.73 -6.51
CA ARG A 15 -6.16 26.84 -5.41
C ARG A 15 -6.35 25.72 -4.39
N ILE A 16 -7.59 25.50 -3.95
CA ILE A 16 -7.92 24.42 -3.00
C ILE A 16 -7.58 23.06 -3.59
N ALA A 17 -7.96 22.78 -4.84
CA ALA A 17 -7.65 21.51 -5.49
C ALA A 17 -6.13 21.27 -5.63
N LYS A 18 -5.33 22.33 -5.83
CA LYS A 18 -3.86 22.22 -5.86
C LYS A 18 -3.31 21.89 -4.48
N GLN A 19 -3.78 22.58 -3.44
CA GLN A 19 -3.38 22.32 -2.04
C GLN A 19 -3.71 20.88 -1.63
N GLN A 20 -4.93 20.41 -1.88
CA GLN A 20 -5.34 19.03 -1.58
C GLN A 20 -4.49 17.98 -2.31
N LYS A 21 -4.11 18.25 -3.57
CA LYS A 21 -3.22 17.35 -4.32
C LYS A 21 -1.82 17.30 -3.74
N GLU A 22 -1.32 18.43 -3.25
CA GLU A 22 0.00 18.55 -2.63
C GLU A 22 0.03 17.86 -1.27
N GLU A 23 -0.97 18.11 -0.42
CA GLU A 23 -1.18 17.41 0.87
C GLU A 23 -1.26 15.90 0.67
N LYS A 24 -2.09 15.41 -0.26
CA LYS A 24 -2.18 13.97 -0.57
C LYS A 24 -0.86 13.38 -1.07
N LYS A 25 -0.05 14.17 -1.79
CA LYS A 25 1.28 13.74 -2.24
C LYS A 25 2.25 13.67 -1.07
N GLU A 26 2.20 14.61 -0.14
CA GLU A 26 3.00 14.59 1.07
C GLU A 26 2.60 13.47 2.02
N GLU A 27 1.31 13.23 2.24
CA GLU A 27 0.82 12.09 3.02
C GLU A 27 1.31 10.77 2.45
N ARG A 28 1.21 10.58 1.13
CA ARG A 28 1.77 9.40 0.46
C ARG A 28 3.28 9.28 0.67
N LYS A 29 4.02 10.38 0.67
CA LYS A 29 5.48 10.37 0.90
C LYS A 29 5.83 10.09 2.37
N LYS A 30 5.05 10.62 3.32
CA LYS A 30 5.24 10.43 4.76
C LYS A 30 4.86 9.01 5.19
N ASN A 31 3.78 8.47 4.62
CA ASN A 31 3.28 7.12 4.90
C ASN A 31 3.92 6.04 4.02
N ALA A 32 4.61 6.41 2.94
CA ALA A 32 5.48 5.49 2.24
C ALA A 32 6.68 5.17 3.13
N VAL A 33 6.56 4.10 3.91
CA VAL A 33 7.69 3.49 4.60
C VAL A 33 8.66 3.04 3.51
N LYS A 34 9.71 3.83 3.28
CA LYS A 34 10.82 3.44 2.41
C LYS A 34 11.37 2.11 2.93
N GLY A 35 11.18 1.05 2.18
CA GLY A 35 11.74 -0.26 2.50
C GLY A 35 10.75 -1.33 2.91
N GLN A 36 9.43 -1.08 2.95
CA GLN A 36 8.47 -2.19 2.90
C GLN A 36 8.58 -2.83 1.52
N SER A 37 9.37 -3.89 1.43
CA SER A 37 9.53 -4.68 0.22
C SER A 37 8.21 -5.38 -0.09
N LEU A 38 7.98 -5.69 -1.37
CA LEU A 38 6.79 -6.45 -1.79
C LEU A 38 6.63 -7.74 -0.97
N GLU A 39 7.76 -8.34 -0.60
CA GLU A 39 7.87 -9.55 0.19
C GLU A 39 7.27 -9.43 1.60
N GLU A 40 7.41 -8.27 2.26
CA GLU A 40 6.80 -8.02 3.57
C GLU A 40 5.27 -7.84 3.51
N MET A 41 4.72 -7.54 2.34
CA MET A 41 3.26 -7.47 2.12
C MET A 41 2.65 -8.77 1.62
N MET A 42 3.47 -9.74 1.23
CA MET A 42 3.00 -11.04 0.78
C MET A 42 2.71 -11.94 1.99
N ALA A 43 1.45 -12.35 2.11
CA ALA A 43 1.04 -13.38 3.04
C ALA A 43 0.51 -14.57 2.24
N TYR A 44 0.94 -15.76 2.62
CA TYR A 44 0.47 -17.01 2.04
C TYR A 44 -0.67 -17.56 2.89
N LEU A 45 -1.53 -18.37 2.29
CA LEU A 45 -2.63 -19.03 2.97
C LEU A 45 -2.25 -20.48 3.24
N ASP A 46 -2.44 -20.95 4.47
CA ASP A 46 -2.29 -22.37 4.79
C ASP A 46 -3.57 -23.19 4.56
N GLU A 47 -3.46 -24.51 4.74
CA GLU A 47 -4.55 -25.48 4.53
C GLU A 47 -5.75 -25.23 5.47
N ASP A 48 -5.54 -24.52 6.58
CA ASP A 48 -6.54 -24.19 7.60
C ASP A 48 -7.12 -22.78 7.42
N GLY A 49 -6.68 -22.05 6.39
CA GLY A 49 -7.17 -20.70 6.07
C GLY A 49 -6.53 -19.58 6.89
N ASN A 50 -5.41 -19.82 7.57
CA ASN A 50 -4.65 -18.82 8.30
C ASN A 50 -3.55 -18.18 7.42
N LEU A 51 -3.27 -16.90 7.69
CA LEU A 51 -2.20 -16.17 7.02
C LEU A 51 -0.83 -16.58 7.58
N THR A 52 0.07 -16.98 6.71
CA THR A 52 1.45 -17.39 7.03
C THR A 52 2.45 -16.55 6.24
N THR A 53 3.57 -16.19 6.87
CA THR A 53 4.69 -15.49 6.21
C THR A 53 5.57 -16.44 5.40
N VAL A 54 5.44 -17.76 5.63
CA VAL A 54 6.21 -18.81 4.96
C VAL A 54 5.59 -19.17 3.60
N PRO A 55 6.35 -19.10 2.50
CA PRO A 55 5.91 -19.54 1.17
C PRO A 55 5.51 -21.02 1.11
N PRO A 56 4.57 -21.39 0.22
CA PRO A 56 4.15 -22.79 0.04
C PRO A 56 5.28 -23.69 -0.47
N GLU A 57 6.27 -23.16 -1.21
CA GLU A 57 7.42 -23.94 -1.68
C GLU A 57 8.34 -24.40 -0.54
N GLU A 58 8.54 -23.58 0.49
CA GLU A 58 9.34 -23.94 1.67
C GLU A 58 8.58 -24.92 2.56
N ARG A 59 7.25 -24.73 2.70
CA ARG A 59 6.36 -25.66 3.43
C ARG A 59 6.36 -27.06 2.79
N ALA A 60 6.42 -27.14 1.46
CA ALA A 60 6.49 -28.42 0.74
C ALA A 60 7.83 -29.16 0.91
N LYS A 61 8.93 -28.46 1.21
CA LYS A 61 10.23 -29.08 1.50
C LYS A 61 10.26 -29.65 2.92
N LEU A 62 9.77 -28.89 3.90
CA LEU A 62 9.65 -29.32 5.30
C LEU A 62 8.77 -30.57 5.44
N LYS A 63 7.60 -30.61 4.77
CA LYS A 63 6.73 -31.79 4.75
C LYS A 63 7.39 -33.03 4.13
N LYS A 64 8.34 -32.87 3.20
CA LYS A 64 9.06 -34.00 2.58
C LYS A 64 10.12 -34.58 3.51
N GLU A 65 10.86 -33.72 4.22
CA GLU A 65 11.89 -34.15 5.17
C GLU A 65 11.29 -34.89 6.39
N GLU A 66 10.07 -34.53 6.80
CA GLU A 66 9.34 -35.24 7.86
C GLU A 66 8.78 -36.60 7.40
N GLY A 67 8.43 -36.74 6.12
CA GLY A 67 7.94 -38.00 5.54
C GLY A 67 9.03 -39.02 5.16
N GLU A 68 10.31 -38.63 5.22
CA GLU A 68 11.45 -39.52 4.97
C GLU A 68 12.05 -40.12 6.25
N GLN A 69 11.52 -39.74 7.43
CA GLN A 69 11.94 -40.29 8.73
C GLN A 69 11.00 -41.36 9.31
N GLU A 70 9.99 -41.81 8.54
CA GLU A 70 9.12 -42.94 8.89
C GLU A 70 9.45 -44.22 8.10
#